data_AF-A0A948GGZ5-F1
#
_entry.id   AF-A0A948GGZ5-F1
#
_cell.length_a   1.000
_cell.length_b   1.000
_cell.length_c   1.000
_cell.angle_alpha   90.00
_cell.angle_beta   90.00
_cell.angle_gamma   90.00
#
_symmetry.space_group_name_H-M   'P 1'
#
loop_
_entity.id
_entity.type
_entity.pdbx_description
1 polymer ?
#
loop_
_entity_poly.entity_id
_entity_poly.type
_entity_poly.pdbx_seq_one_letter_code
_entity_poly.pdbx_strand_id
1 'polypeptide(L)'
;MPFTPFHFGPGLLLKGVMPNQFSLSTFALANVAMDIEPLYRMLAGDAVLHGATHSLLGAAGIAAATAMWGRRGIHMAWRVYERLGGSALASAPISALQAWLSALLGTFSHVLMDALMHADMRPFLPLTDANPWLHVSWTEDVYLGCVLAGMVGMLLILIRAAFQPEHSPNR
;
A
#
# COMPACT_ATOMS: atom_id res chain seq x y z
N MET A 1 0.28 7.00 14.80
CA MET A 1 -0.19 7.79 13.64
C MET A 1 -1.03 6.87 12.76
N PRO A 2 -1.95 7.34 11.90
CA PRO A 2 -3.03 6.48 11.42
C PRO A 2 -2.47 5.37 10.54
N PHE A 3 -2.54 4.14 11.07
CA PHE A 3 -2.43 2.83 10.41
C PHE A 3 -1.95 2.90 8.95
N THR A 4 -2.79 3.32 7.99
CA THR A 4 -2.51 3.18 6.55
C THR A 4 -2.83 4.36 5.61
N PRO A 5 -3.66 5.38 5.97
CA PRO A 5 -4.13 6.35 4.97
C PRO A 5 -3.03 7.13 4.26
N PHE A 6 -1.95 7.49 4.97
CA PHE A 6 -0.85 8.24 4.36
C PHE A 6 -0.06 7.39 3.35
N HIS A 7 0.17 6.11 3.65
CA HIS A 7 0.91 5.22 2.76
C HIS A 7 0.22 4.98 1.40
N PHE A 8 -1.08 5.27 1.29
CA PHE A 8 -1.79 5.24 -0.01
C PHE A 8 -1.38 6.37 -0.96
N GLY A 9 -0.79 7.46 -0.46
CA GLY A 9 -0.28 8.57 -1.26
C GLY A 9 0.74 8.12 -2.31
N PRO A 10 1.86 7.48 -1.91
CA PRO A 10 2.78 6.82 -2.83
C PRO A 10 2.09 5.83 -3.78
N GLY A 11 1.10 5.08 -3.30
CA GLY A 11 0.31 4.16 -4.13
C GLY A 11 -0.43 4.87 -5.28
N LEU A 12 -1.06 6.01 -5.01
CA LEU A 12 -1.71 6.84 -6.03
C LEU A 12 -0.71 7.40 -7.04
N LEU A 13 0.47 7.85 -6.59
CA LEU A 13 1.54 8.31 -7.47
C LEU A 13 1.99 7.20 -8.42
N LEU A 14 2.26 6.01 -7.88
CA LEU A 14 2.66 4.83 -8.65
C LEU A 14 1.56 4.44 -9.66
N LYS A 15 0.29 4.48 -9.26
CA LYS A 15 -0.83 4.23 -10.19
C LYS A 15 -0.91 5.29 -11.30
N GLY A 16 -0.63 6.55 -10.98
CA GLY A 16 -0.54 7.65 -11.94
C GLY A 16 0.58 7.45 -12.96
N VAL A 17 1.77 7.01 -12.53
CA VAL A 17 2.95 6.83 -13.39
C VAL A 17 2.88 5.55 -14.23
N MET A 18 2.46 4.43 -13.65
CA MET A 18 2.45 3.10 -14.30
C MET A 18 1.07 2.41 -14.22
N PRO A 19 0.05 2.96 -14.88
CA PRO A 19 -1.35 2.54 -14.71
C PRO A 19 -1.61 1.08 -15.12
N ASN A 20 -0.83 0.54 -16.05
CA ASN A 20 -1.04 -0.81 -16.62
C ASN A 20 -0.23 -1.88 -15.88
N GLN A 21 0.82 -1.50 -15.15
CA GLN A 21 1.70 -2.42 -14.41
C GLN A 21 1.36 -2.48 -12.92
N PHE A 22 0.60 -1.50 -12.42
CA PHE A 22 0.33 -1.34 -11.00
C PHE A 22 -1.15 -1.47 -10.62
N SER A 23 -1.40 -2.25 -9.57
CA SER A 23 -2.70 -2.48 -8.96
C SER A 23 -2.78 -1.73 -7.63
N LEU A 24 -3.51 -0.60 -7.63
CA LEU A 24 -3.74 0.19 -6.42
C LEU A 24 -4.44 -0.64 -5.33
N SER A 25 -5.38 -1.51 -5.70
CA SER A 25 -6.08 -2.39 -4.75
C SER A 25 -5.15 -3.40 -4.08
N THR A 26 -4.16 -3.94 -4.82
CA THR A 26 -3.18 -4.86 -4.23
C THR A 26 -2.19 -4.12 -3.33
N PHE A 27 -1.74 -2.94 -3.74
CA PHE A 27 -0.90 -2.09 -2.91
C PHE A 27 -1.60 -1.68 -1.60
N ALA A 28 -2.87 -1.27 -1.70
CA ALA A 28 -3.67 -0.89 -0.53
C ALA A 28 -3.86 -2.08 0.42
N LEU A 29 -4.20 -3.26 -0.11
CA LEU A 29 -4.30 -4.48 0.69
C LEU A 29 -2.98 -4.85 1.38
N ALA A 30 -1.85 -4.71 0.70
CA ALA A 30 -0.54 -4.99 1.28
C ALA A 30 -0.24 -4.08 2.46
N ASN A 31 -0.52 -2.77 2.34
CA ASN A 31 -0.33 -1.82 3.44
C ASN A 31 -1.29 -2.11 4.61
N VAL A 32 -2.57 -2.42 4.34
CA VAL A 32 -3.52 -2.85 5.39
C VAL A 32 -3.07 -4.14 6.07
N ALA A 33 -2.42 -5.04 5.35
CA ALA A 33 -1.90 -6.28 5.92
C ALA A 33 -0.68 -6.04 6.83
N MET A 34 0.22 -5.11 6.48
CA MET A 34 1.35 -4.72 7.33
C MET A 34 0.85 -4.26 8.71
N ASP A 35 -0.15 -3.40 8.67
CA ASP A 35 -0.83 -2.80 9.81
C ASP A 35 -1.48 -3.78 10.80
N ILE A 36 -1.70 -5.05 10.45
CA ILE A 36 -2.36 -5.99 11.38
C ILE A 36 -1.53 -6.18 12.66
N GLU A 37 -0.19 -6.25 12.54
CA GLU A 37 0.70 -6.41 13.70
C GLU A 37 0.61 -5.25 14.70
N PRO A 38 0.88 -3.98 14.31
CA PRO A 38 0.80 -2.86 15.24
C PRO A 38 -0.61 -2.68 15.78
N LEU A 39 -1.67 -3.00 15.04
CA LEU A 39 -3.06 -2.94 15.55
C LEU A 39 -3.25 -3.90 16.71
N TYR A 40 -2.87 -5.16 16.50
CA TYR A 40 -2.97 -6.17 17.51
C TYR A 40 -2.18 -5.79 18.76
N ARG A 41 -0.94 -5.32 18.59
CA ARG A 41 -0.05 -4.94 19.70
C ARG A 41 -0.52 -3.70 20.45
N MET A 42 -1.09 -2.73 19.76
CA MET A 42 -1.74 -1.57 20.40
C MET A 42 -2.93 -2.01 21.26
N LEU A 43 -3.78 -2.91 20.75
CA LEU A 43 -4.91 -3.45 21.50
C LEU A 43 -4.47 -4.30 22.70
N ALA A 44 -3.31 -4.94 22.61
CA ALA A 44 -2.69 -5.67 23.72
C ALA A 44 -2.01 -4.75 24.76
N GLY A 45 -1.79 -3.47 24.44
CA GLY A 45 -1.07 -2.53 25.29
C GLY A 45 0.45 -2.71 25.29
N ASP A 46 1.01 -3.28 24.22
CA ASP A 46 2.45 -3.51 24.10
C ASP A 46 3.21 -2.19 23.92
N ALA A 47 4.43 -2.13 24.49
CA ALA A 47 5.33 -0.99 24.31
C ALA A 47 6.04 -0.96 22.95
N VAL A 48 6.18 -2.13 22.31
CA VAL A 48 6.80 -2.29 20.98
C VAL A 48 5.72 -2.73 20.00
N LEU A 49 5.38 -1.86 19.05
CA LEU A 49 4.28 -2.06 18.10
C LEU A 49 4.76 -2.71 16.80
N HIS A 50 5.99 -2.42 16.40
CA HIS A 50 6.57 -2.94 15.16
C HIS A 50 7.49 -4.12 15.46
N GLY A 51 7.02 -5.32 15.16
CA GLY A 51 7.74 -6.57 15.44
C GLY A 51 8.31 -7.21 14.18
N ALA A 52 8.10 -8.51 14.03
CA ALA A 52 8.77 -9.29 13.00
C ALA A 52 8.24 -8.98 11.60
N THR A 53 6.96 -8.61 11.45
CA THR A 53 6.37 -8.34 10.13
C THR A 53 6.87 -7.02 9.54
N HIS A 54 7.37 -6.10 10.37
CA HIS A 54 7.96 -4.83 9.98
C HIS A 54 9.48 -4.87 9.71
N SER A 55 10.06 -6.07 9.67
CA SER A 55 11.38 -6.29 9.06
C SER A 55 11.26 -6.39 7.53
N LEU A 56 12.34 -6.15 6.78
CA LEU A 56 12.35 -6.34 5.32
C LEU A 56 12.00 -7.78 4.93
N LEU A 57 12.47 -8.75 5.72
CA LEU A 57 12.15 -10.17 5.51
C LEU A 57 10.66 -10.46 5.79
N GLY A 58 10.12 -9.91 6.89
CA GLY A 58 8.69 -10.02 7.23
C GLY A 58 7.81 -9.37 6.17
N ALA A 59 8.17 -8.17 5.73
CA ALA A 59 7.49 -7.43 4.68
C ALA A 59 7.51 -8.16 3.33
N ALA A 60 8.60 -8.86 3.00
CA ALA A 60 8.65 -9.74 1.84
C ALA A 60 7.69 -10.94 1.98
N GLY A 61 7.56 -11.51 3.19
CA GLY A 61 6.58 -12.56 3.50
C GLY A 61 5.13 -12.08 3.34
N ILE A 62 4.80 -10.90 3.89
CA ILE A 62 3.49 -10.27 3.73
C ILE A 62 3.21 -9.93 2.26
N ALA A 63 4.21 -9.44 1.51
CA ALA A 63 4.06 -9.18 0.08
C ALA A 63 3.76 -10.47 -0.69
N ALA A 64 4.47 -11.57 -0.40
CA ALA A 64 4.23 -12.87 -1.02
C ALA A 64 2.81 -13.39 -0.73
N ALA A 65 2.38 -13.37 0.53
CA ALA A 65 1.03 -13.76 0.92
C ALA A 65 -0.04 -12.91 0.20
N THR A 66 0.17 -11.59 0.15
CA THR A 66 -0.74 -10.65 -0.53
C THR A 66 -0.77 -10.88 -2.04
N ALA A 67 0.36 -11.12 -2.70
CA ALA A 67 0.41 -11.37 -4.14
C ALA A 67 -0.26 -12.71 -4.52
N MET A 68 -0.10 -13.73 -3.68
CA MET A 68 -0.65 -15.06 -3.90
C MET A 68 -2.15 -15.13 -3.61
N TRP A 69 -2.60 -14.56 -2.48
CA TRP A 69 -3.97 -14.74 -1.99
C TRP A 69 -4.82 -13.48 -2.07
N GLY A 70 -4.21 -12.30 -2.05
CA GLY A 70 -4.90 -11.02 -2.04
C GLY A 70 -5.80 -10.79 -3.25
N ARG A 71 -5.47 -11.37 -4.42
CA ARG A 71 -6.35 -11.34 -5.60
C ARG A 71 -7.74 -11.89 -5.29
N ARG A 72 -7.84 -13.02 -4.58
CA ARG A 72 -9.14 -13.61 -4.19
C ARG A 72 -9.89 -12.70 -3.22
N GLY A 73 -9.17 -12.10 -2.26
CA GLY A 73 -9.74 -11.14 -1.31
C GLY A 73 -10.29 -9.89 -2.00
N ILE A 74 -9.54 -9.30 -2.93
CA ILE A 74 -9.95 -8.13 -3.72
C ILE A 74 -11.20 -8.47 -4.56
N HIS A 75 -11.21 -9.61 -5.25
CA HIS A 75 -12.39 -10.05 -6.00
C HIS A 75 -13.62 -10.28 -5.11
N MET A 76 -13.44 -10.78 -3.89
CA MET A 76 -14.53 -10.93 -2.93
C MET A 76 -15.05 -9.57 -2.47
N ALA A 77 -14.16 -8.65 -2.09
CA ALA A 77 -14.54 -7.30 -1.67
C ALA A 77 -15.32 -6.56 -2.76
N TRP A 78 -14.90 -6.71 -4.03
CA TRP A 78 -15.60 -6.11 -5.15
C TRP A 78 -17.00 -6.69 -5.37
N ARG A 79 -17.16 -8.01 -5.26
CA ARG A 79 -18.48 -8.66 -5.32
C ARG A 79 -19.41 -8.20 -4.20
N VAL A 80 -18.89 -7.94 -3.00
CA VAL A 80 -19.67 -7.37 -1.90
C VAL A 80 -20.08 -5.94 -2.23
N TYR A 81 -19.16 -5.11 -2.73
CA TYR A 81 -19.45 -3.74 -3.14
C TYR A 81 -20.54 -3.65 -4.22
N GLU A 82 -20.47 -4.51 -5.25
CA GLU A 82 -21.50 -4.63 -6.28
C GLU A 82 -22.87 -4.99 -5.71
N ARG A 83 -22.92 -5.95 -4.77
CA ARG A 83 -24.17 -6.35 -4.08
C ARG A 83 -24.78 -5.23 -3.25
N LEU A 84 -23.96 -4.29 -2.77
CA LEU A 84 -24.42 -3.12 -2.02
C LEU A 84 -24.84 -1.95 -2.92
N GLY A 85 -24.94 -2.16 -4.24
CA GLY A 85 -25.38 -1.16 -5.21
C GLY A 85 -24.25 -0.31 -5.80
N GLY A 86 -22.99 -0.66 -5.56
CA GLY A 86 -21.86 -0.02 -6.20
C GLY A 86 -21.76 -0.33 -7.69
N SER A 87 -21.49 0.67 -8.53
CA SER A 87 -21.18 0.45 -9.95
C SER A 87 -19.74 -0.05 -10.10
N ALA A 88 -19.57 -1.20 -10.74
CA ALA A 88 -18.27 -1.83 -10.96
C ALA A 88 -17.39 -1.03 -11.94
N LEU A 89 -16.74 0.05 -11.50
CA LEU A 89 -15.89 0.86 -12.39
C LEU A 89 -14.59 0.15 -12.85
N ALA A 90 -14.14 -0.93 -12.19
CA ALA A 90 -12.88 -1.59 -12.57
C ALA A 90 -12.73 -3.01 -11.99
N SER A 91 -13.41 -4.02 -12.56
CA SER A 91 -13.10 -5.44 -12.27
C SER A 91 -12.03 -6.00 -13.23
N ALA A 92 -11.09 -5.17 -13.68
CA ALA A 92 -10.02 -5.65 -14.54
C ALA A 92 -9.22 -6.74 -13.80
N PRO A 93 -8.96 -7.90 -14.43
CA PRO A 93 -8.23 -8.98 -13.79
C PRO A 93 -6.82 -8.52 -13.41
N ILE A 94 -6.44 -8.73 -12.15
CA ILE A 94 -5.09 -8.41 -11.65
C ILE A 94 -4.14 -9.51 -12.08
N SER A 95 -3.17 -9.18 -12.94
CA SER A 95 -2.15 -10.12 -13.40
C SER A 95 -1.20 -10.50 -12.26
N ALA A 96 -0.47 -11.62 -12.40
CA ALA A 96 0.52 -12.02 -11.41
C ALA A 96 1.62 -10.97 -11.24
N LEU A 97 2.09 -10.37 -12.34
CA LEU A 97 3.08 -9.29 -12.32
C LEU A 97 2.56 -8.07 -11.53
N GLN A 98 1.33 -7.62 -11.83
CA GLN A 98 0.71 -6.52 -11.10
C GLN A 98 0.58 -6.82 -9.62
N ALA A 99 0.17 -8.04 -9.26
CA ALA A 99 0.00 -8.45 -7.87
C ALA A 99 1.33 -8.42 -7.11
N TRP A 100 2.38 -9.03 -7.64
CA TRP A 100 3.71 -9.07 -7.02
C TRP A 100 4.34 -7.70 -6.93
N LEU A 101 4.37 -6.95 -8.03
CA LEU A 101 4.96 -5.61 -8.07
C LEU A 101 4.28 -4.68 -7.05
N SER A 102 2.95 -4.67 -7.02
CA SER A 102 2.20 -3.77 -6.15
C SER A 102 2.29 -4.17 -4.68
N ALA A 103 2.35 -5.47 -4.39
CA ALA A 103 2.53 -5.96 -3.02
C ALA A 103 3.92 -5.64 -2.47
N LEU A 104 4.99 -5.87 -3.25
CA LEU A 104 6.36 -5.54 -2.86
C LEU A 104 6.55 -4.04 -2.67
N LEU A 105 6.05 -3.22 -3.60
CA LEU A 105 6.09 -1.77 -3.45
C LEU A 105 5.29 -1.32 -2.23
N GLY A 106 4.14 -1.95 -1.96
CA GLY A 106 3.32 -1.69 -0.78
C GLY A 106 4.08 -1.94 0.52
N THR A 107 4.53 -3.17 0.74
CA THR A 107 5.14 -3.53 2.03
C THR A 107 6.50 -2.85 2.25
N PHE A 108 7.33 -2.69 1.21
CA PHE A 108 8.63 -2.03 1.38
C PHE A 108 8.52 -0.51 1.54
N SER A 109 7.59 0.16 0.85
CA SER A 109 7.35 1.59 1.12
C SER A 109 6.79 1.79 2.53
N HIS A 110 5.95 0.87 3.02
CA HIS A 110 5.45 0.86 4.39
C HIS A 110 6.58 0.78 5.42
N VAL A 111 7.43 -0.26 5.33
CA VAL A 111 8.59 -0.41 6.22
C VAL A 111 9.52 0.79 6.16
N LEU A 112 9.79 1.34 4.96
CA LEU A 112 10.66 2.50 4.83
C LEU A 112 10.08 3.73 5.55
N MET A 113 8.80 4.03 5.34
CA MET A 113 8.14 5.16 5.98
C MET A 113 8.12 5.00 7.50
N ASP A 114 7.75 3.83 7.99
CA ASP A 114 7.70 3.58 9.43
C ASP A 114 9.09 3.64 10.05
N ALA A 115 10.11 3.11 9.38
CA ALA A 115 11.49 3.14 9.85
C ALA A 115 12.04 4.58 9.97
N LEU A 116 11.57 5.52 9.16
CA LEU A 116 11.94 6.93 9.30
C LEU A 116 11.32 7.57 10.55
N MET A 117 10.13 7.13 10.96
CA MET A 117 9.31 7.81 11.98
C MET A 117 9.33 7.14 13.36
N HIS A 118 9.45 5.82 13.42
CA HIS A 118 9.18 5.02 14.61
C HIS A 118 10.45 4.44 15.22
N ALA A 119 10.71 4.79 16.48
CA ALA A 119 11.94 4.40 17.19
C ALA A 119 11.99 2.90 17.55
N ASP A 120 10.86 2.20 17.54
CA ASP A 120 10.78 0.77 17.81
C ASP A 120 10.95 -0.10 16.54
N MET A 121 11.06 0.51 15.35
CA MET A 121 11.29 -0.19 14.10
C MET A 121 12.66 -0.87 14.06
N ARG A 122 12.69 -2.12 13.57
CA ARG A 122 13.91 -2.92 13.39
C ARG A 122 13.94 -3.56 11.99
N PRO A 123 14.21 -2.78 10.93
CA PRO A 123 14.01 -3.22 9.54
C PRO A 123 14.89 -4.42 9.15
N PHE A 124 16.01 -4.63 9.82
CA PHE A 124 17.03 -5.63 9.46
C PHE A 124 17.01 -6.88 10.34
N LEU A 125 15.95 -7.11 11.11
CA LEU A 125 15.80 -8.38 11.83
C LEU A 125 15.81 -9.59 10.86
N PRO A 126 16.42 -10.73 11.25
CA PRO A 126 17.07 -11.01 12.55
C PRO A 126 18.57 -10.66 12.60
N LEU A 127 19.10 -9.96 11.58
CA LEU A 127 20.54 -9.69 11.48
C LEU A 127 20.99 -8.62 12.48
N THR A 128 20.18 -7.59 12.70
CA THR A 128 20.45 -6.54 13.68
C THR A 128 19.15 -5.86 14.14
N ASP A 129 19.17 -5.34 15.37
CA ASP A 129 18.12 -4.48 15.93
C ASP A 129 18.25 -3.00 15.50
N ALA A 130 19.33 -2.64 14.80
CA ALA A 130 19.60 -1.25 14.44
C ALA A 130 18.63 -0.75 13.35
N ASN A 131 18.22 0.51 13.49
CA ASN A 131 17.50 1.26 12.46
C ASN A 131 18.31 2.51 12.05
N PRO A 132 19.17 2.41 11.03
CA PRO A 132 19.99 3.53 10.54
C PRO A 132 19.16 4.60 9.81
N TRP A 133 17.88 4.33 9.52
CA TRP A 133 16.99 5.27 8.82
C TRP A 133 16.19 6.13 9.79
N LEU A 134 16.30 5.92 11.11
CA LEU A 134 15.49 6.66 12.07
C LEU A 134 15.80 8.16 12.06
N HIS A 135 14.81 8.95 11.67
CA HIS A 135 14.84 10.41 11.67
C HIS A 135 13.51 10.94 12.21
N VAL A 136 13.29 10.84 13.52
CA VAL A 136 12.01 11.22 14.18
C VAL A 136 11.56 12.65 13.85
N SER A 137 12.51 13.56 13.61
CA SER A 137 12.19 14.94 13.18
C SER A 137 11.50 15.04 11.81
N TRP A 138 11.57 13.99 10.98
CA TRP A 138 10.98 13.96 9.63
C TRP A 138 9.55 13.43 9.59
N THR A 139 8.92 13.13 10.74
CA THR A 139 7.55 12.59 10.75
C THR A 139 6.57 13.47 9.97
N GLU A 140 6.63 14.79 10.13
CA GLU A 140 5.77 15.72 9.39
C GLU A 140 6.11 15.73 7.90
N ASP A 141 7.41 15.69 7.55
CA ASP A 141 7.88 15.66 6.17
C ASP A 141 7.44 14.39 5.44
N VAL A 142 7.43 13.24 6.12
CA VAL A 142 6.94 11.96 5.57
C VAL A 142 5.44 12.06 5.26
N TYR A 143 4.63 12.66 6.14
CA TYR A 143 3.20 12.86 5.85
C TYR A 143 2.97 13.85 4.72
N LEU A 144 3.69 14.97 4.71
CA LEU A 144 3.59 15.93 3.63
C LEU A 144 3.97 15.29 2.29
N GLY A 145 5.07 14.53 2.26
CA GLY A 145 5.49 13.77 1.08
C GLY A 145 4.42 12.80 0.60
N CYS A 146 3.73 12.12 1.52
CA CYS A 146 2.61 11.24 1.18
C CYS A 146 1.42 11.98 0.58
N VAL A 147 1.02 13.10 1.19
CA VAL A 147 -0.08 13.94 0.69
C VAL A 147 0.25 14.46 -0.71
N LEU A 148 1.45 15.00 -0.90
CA LEU A 148 1.92 15.51 -2.20
C LEU A 148 1.98 14.39 -3.24
N ALA A 149 2.49 13.21 -2.89
CA ALA A 149 2.49 12.05 -3.78
C ALA A 149 1.05 11.66 -4.19
N GLY A 150 0.12 11.65 -3.24
CA GLY A 150 -1.31 11.40 -3.49
C GLY A 150 -1.92 12.40 -4.46
N MET A 151 -1.66 13.70 -4.24
CA MET A 151 -2.15 14.79 -5.10
C MET A 151 -1.60 14.69 -6.52
N VAL A 152 -0.28 14.49 -6.68
CA VAL A 152 0.36 14.34 -7.99
C VAL A 152 -0.15 13.09 -8.70
N GLY A 153 -0.26 11.97 -7.99
CA GLY A 153 -0.79 10.72 -8.52
C GLY A 153 -2.23 10.87 -9.04
N MET A 154 -3.08 11.51 -8.24
CA MET A 154 -4.46 11.80 -8.65
C MET A 154 -4.51 12.69 -9.89
N LEU A 155 -3.70 13.76 -9.94
CA LEU A 155 -3.61 14.64 -11.10
C LEU A 155 -3.24 13.86 -12.37
N LEU A 156 -2.24 12.97 -12.31
CA LEU A 156 -1.84 12.14 -13.45
C LEU A 156 -2.96 11.18 -13.90
N ILE A 157 -3.72 10.62 -12.96
CA ILE A 157 -4.87 9.76 -13.27
C ILE A 157 -5.96 10.56 -13.99
N LEU A 158 -6.30 11.75 -13.47
CA LEU A 158 -7.33 12.62 -14.04
C LEU A 158 -6.94 13.14 -15.43
N ILE A 159 -5.69 13.58 -15.61
CA ILE A 159 -5.16 13.99 -16.92
C ILE A 159 -5.34 12.84 -17.92
N ARG A 160 -4.91 11.63 -17.56
CA ARG A 160 -5.04 10.47 -18.45
C ARG A 160 -6.49 10.18 -18.80
N ALA A 161 -7.39 10.23 -17.82
CA ALA A 161 -8.81 10.01 -18.04
C ALA A 161 -9.42 11.04 -19.00
N ALA A 162 -9.00 12.31 -18.91
CA ALA A 162 -9.48 13.39 -19.78
C ALA A 162 -9.01 13.24 -21.25
N PHE A 163 -7.89 12.55 -21.50
CA PHE A 163 -7.33 12.34 -22.83
C PHE A 163 -7.59 10.94 -23.41
N GLN A 164 -8.39 10.10 -22.75
CA GLN A 164 -8.83 8.84 -23.35
C GLN A 164 -9.95 9.13 -24.36
N PRO A 165 -9.80 8.78 -25.65
CA PRO A 165 -10.87 8.95 -26.62
C PRO A 165 -12.06 8.09 -26.19
N GLU A 166 -13.24 8.71 -26.09
CA GLU A 166 -14.49 7.98 -25.92
C GLU A 166 -14.54 6.90 -26.99
N HIS A 167 -14.56 5.63 -26.57
CA HIS A 167 -14.89 4.56 -27.49
C HIS A 167 -16.36 4.78 -27.85
N SER A 168 -16.60 5.37 -29.02
CA SER A 168 -17.92 5.44 -29.63
C SER A 168 -18.55 4.05 -29.57
N PRO A 169 -19.67 3.84 -28.85
CA PRO A 169 -20.41 2.60 -28.98
C PRO A 169 -20.95 2.58 -30.41
N ASN A 170 -20.36 1.75 -31.27
CA ASN A 170 -20.88 1.54 -32.60
C ASN A 170 -22.31 0.99 -32.50
N ARG A 171 -23.17 1.65 -33.27
CA ARG A 171 -24.60 1.40 -33.50
C ARG A 171 -24.89 0.00 -34.03
#